data_AF-A0A416ML38-F1
#
_entry.id   AF-A0A416ML38-F1
#
_cell.length_a   1.000
_cell.length_b   1.000
_cell.length_c   1.000
_cell.angle_alpha   90.00
_cell.angle_beta   90.00
_cell.angle_gamma   90.00
#
_symmetry.space_group_name_H-M   'P 1'
#
loop_
_entity.id
_entity.type
_entity.pdbx_description
1 polymer ?
#
loop_
_entity_poly.entity_id
_entity_poly.type
_entity_poly.pdbx_seq_one_letter_code
_entity_poly.pdbx_strand_id
1 'polypeptide(L)'
;MKNFPYSLLHPSLYSWYTSLFVFLCFVCAFSPFIYYIAFPHYGKMQIYRKYSLCRILRSIFLAFWPFFWYYCKYDKKAKETETKQMRDIPKFDSREIGQNLRSLMKQHDMTVKDLQKILGLSCPQTIYHWLNGDSVPTIDNLYNLSHHFDICINELLMGHCPKV
;
A
#
# COMPACT_ATOMS: atom_id res chain seq x y z
N MET A 1 -17.74 6.82 2.23
CA MET A 1 -17.86 7.19 0.80
C MET A 1 -17.43 8.65 0.68
N LYS A 2 -16.19 8.98 0.30
CA LYS A 2 -15.63 8.91 -1.06
C LYS A 2 -14.13 8.57 -0.98
N ASN A 3 -13.77 7.33 -1.29
CA ASN A 3 -12.39 7.00 -1.66
C ASN A 3 -12.25 7.36 -3.13
N PHE A 4 -11.64 8.50 -3.43
CA PHE A 4 -11.21 8.79 -4.79
C PHE A 4 -10.03 7.87 -5.12
N PRO A 5 -10.08 7.09 -6.20
CA PRO A 5 -8.98 6.22 -6.56
C PRO A 5 -7.84 7.08 -7.12
N TYR A 6 -6.68 7.04 -6.47
CA TYR A 6 -5.41 7.61 -6.96
C TYR A 6 -4.84 6.89 -8.19
N SER A 7 -5.64 6.05 -8.87
CA SER A 7 -5.19 5.16 -9.94
C SER A 7 -4.86 5.85 -11.27
N LEU A 8 -4.93 7.19 -11.38
CA LEU A 8 -4.87 7.87 -12.68
C LEU A 8 -4.05 9.18 -12.72
N LEU A 9 -3.13 9.41 -11.77
CA LEU A 9 -2.09 10.45 -11.95
C LEU A 9 -0.69 9.83 -12.15
N HIS A 10 -0.67 8.93 -13.13
CA HIS A 10 0.37 8.69 -14.11
C HIS A 10 1.87 8.78 -13.71
N PRO A 11 2.59 7.64 -13.80
CA PRO A 11 4.03 7.56 -14.17
C PRO A 11 4.45 8.32 -15.45
N SER A 12 3.50 8.95 -16.17
CA SER A 12 3.81 9.73 -17.37
C SER A 12 4.70 10.93 -17.04
N LEU A 13 4.38 11.75 -16.04
CA LEU A 13 5.16 12.95 -15.73
C LEU A 13 6.62 12.61 -15.42
N TYR A 14 6.88 11.52 -14.69
CA TYR A 14 8.24 11.03 -14.42
C TYR A 14 8.95 10.56 -15.70
N SER A 15 8.27 9.80 -16.55
CA SER A 15 8.81 9.37 -17.85
C SER A 15 9.09 10.54 -18.78
N TRP A 16 8.18 11.52 -18.88
CA TRP A 16 8.37 12.71 -19.71
C TRP A 16 9.50 13.60 -19.17
N TYR A 17 9.61 13.76 -17.85
CA TYR A 17 10.65 14.58 -17.23
C TYR A 17 12.04 13.94 -17.35
N THR A 18 12.15 12.63 -17.16
CA THR A 18 13.41 11.88 -17.35
C THR A 18 13.82 11.83 -18.82
N SER A 19 12.88 11.61 -19.74
CA SER A 19 13.16 11.68 -21.19
C SER A 19 13.58 13.09 -21.64
N LEU A 20 12.90 14.14 -21.16
CA LEU A 20 13.27 15.53 -21.46
C LEU A 20 14.64 15.89 -20.88
N PHE A 21 14.96 15.42 -19.66
CA PHE A 21 16.25 15.63 -19.02
C PHE A 21 17.40 14.92 -19.76
N VAL A 22 17.21 13.66 -20.16
CA VAL A 22 18.19 12.90 -20.97
C VAL A 22 18.38 13.56 -22.33
N PHE A 23 17.30 14.01 -22.98
CA PHE A 23 17.34 14.69 -24.26
C PHE A 23 18.06 16.04 -24.18
N LEU A 24 17.79 16.85 -23.16
CA LEU A 24 18.47 18.14 -22.93
C LEU A 24 19.97 17.95 -22.63
N CYS A 25 20.35 16.90 -21.87
CA CYS A 25 21.75 16.56 -21.63
C CYS A 25 22.46 16.13 -22.92
N PHE A 26 21.81 15.34 -23.78
CA PHE A 26 22.36 14.88 -25.05
C PHE A 26 22.59 16.03 -26.04
N VAL A 27 21.62 16.94 -26.16
CA VAL A 27 21.73 18.15 -27.00
C VAL A 27 22.87 19.08 -26.53
N CYS A 28 23.07 19.21 -25.21
CA CYS A 28 24.17 20.01 -24.67
C CYS A 28 25.55 19.37 -24.91
N ALA A 29 25.64 18.04 -24.85
CA ALA A 29 26.90 17.32 -25.02
C ALA A 29 27.38 17.25 -26.50
N PHE A 30 26.46 17.18 -27.46
CA PHE A 30 26.79 17.02 -28.89
C PHE A 30 26.87 18.33 -29.69
N SER A 31 26.39 19.46 -29.13
CA SER A 31 26.49 20.80 -29.74
C SER A 31 27.92 21.26 -30.10
N PRO A 32 29.00 20.88 -29.40
CA PRO A 32 30.37 21.24 -29.79
C PRO A 32 30.85 20.46 -31.03
N PHE A 33 30.43 19.21 -31.17
CA PHE A 33 30.94 18.27 -32.18
C PHE A 33 30.38 18.59 -33.58
N ILE A 34 29.07 18.86 -33.68
CA ILE A 34 28.41 19.28 -34.93
C ILE A 34 28.99 20.62 -35.44
N TYR A 35 29.32 21.53 -34.52
CA TYR A 35 29.84 22.86 -34.86
C TYR A 35 31.28 22.79 -35.41
N TYR A 36 32.09 21.85 -34.91
CA TYR A 36 33.46 21.65 -35.35
C TYR A 36 33.55 21.03 -36.76
N ILE A 37 32.56 20.22 -37.14
CA ILE A 37 32.46 19.61 -38.47
C ILE A 37 31.94 20.62 -39.51
N ALA A 38 31.04 21.54 -39.13
CA ALA A 38 30.39 22.44 -40.08
C ALA A 38 31.21 23.69 -40.49
N PHE A 39 32.18 24.15 -39.68
CA PHE A 39 32.92 25.40 -39.95
C PHE A 39 34.39 25.31 -39.51
N PRO A 40 35.31 24.81 -40.37
CA PRO A 40 36.70 24.53 -39.99
C PRO A 40 37.62 25.75 -39.91
N HIS A 41 37.18 26.96 -40.29
CA HIS A 41 38.07 28.12 -40.39
C HIS A 41 37.43 29.48 -40.03
N TYR A 42 36.92 29.64 -38.80
CA TYR A 42 36.53 30.95 -38.27
C TYR A 42 36.89 31.14 -36.79
N GLY A 43 37.50 32.30 -36.52
CA GLY A 43 38.18 32.68 -35.29
C GLY A 43 37.29 33.02 -34.09
N LYS A 44 37.99 33.09 -32.96
CA LYS A 44 37.57 33.34 -31.58
C LYS A 44 36.66 34.56 -31.39
N MET A 45 35.35 34.45 -31.62
CA MET A 45 34.40 35.45 -31.08
C MET A 45 32.94 34.99 -30.89
N GLN A 46 32.69 33.68 -30.73
CA GLN A 46 31.36 33.13 -30.35
C GLN A 46 31.40 32.28 -29.06
N ILE A 47 32.54 32.25 -28.38
CA ILE A 47 32.77 31.43 -27.19
C ILE A 47 32.02 32.03 -25.98
N TYR A 48 31.82 33.34 -25.87
CA TYR A 48 31.21 33.95 -24.67
C TYR A 48 29.68 33.70 -24.52
N ARG A 49 28.93 33.53 -25.62
CA ARG A 49 27.47 33.31 -25.58
C ARG A 49 27.08 31.84 -25.32
N LYS A 50 27.90 30.87 -25.78
CA LYS A 50 27.71 29.42 -25.55
C LYS A 50 27.95 29.00 -24.09
N TYR A 51 28.89 29.65 -23.39
CA TYR A 51 29.18 29.39 -21.96
C TYR A 51 28.09 29.97 -21.04
N SER A 52 27.39 31.02 -21.49
CA SER A 52 26.25 31.62 -20.79
C SER A 52 25.05 30.66 -20.76
N LEU A 53 24.71 30.02 -21.88
CA LEU A 53 23.59 29.09 -21.95
C LEU A 53 23.80 27.85 -21.07
N CYS A 54 25.00 27.24 -21.08
CA CYS A 54 25.32 26.11 -20.20
C CYS A 54 25.33 26.51 -18.71
N ARG A 55 25.75 27.74 -18.38
CA ARG A 55 25.61 28.28 -17.01
C ARG A 55 24.15 28.40 -16.60
N ILE A 56 23.31 28.98 -17.47
CA ILE A 56 21.88 29.17 -17.21
C ILE A 56 21.17 27.82 -17.05
N LEU A 57 21.43 26.85 -17.93
CA LEU A 57 20.86 25.50 -17.84
C LEU A 57 21.28 24.76 -16.56
N ARG A 58 22.55 24.89 -16.15
CA ARG A 58 23.03 24.34 -14.87
C ARG A 58 22.39 25.02 -13.66
N SER A 59 22.19 26.35 -13.72
CA SER A 59 21.51 27.12 -12.67
C SER A 59 20.03 26.73 -12.56
N ILE A 60 19.33 26.53 -13.67
CA ILE A 60 17.94 26.06 -13.69
C ILE A 60 17.87 24.65 -13.08
N PHE A 61 18.74 23.73 -13.48
CA PHE A 61 18.75 22.38 -12.92
C PHE A 61 18.98 22.37 -11.40
N LEU A 62 19.94 23.15 -10.92
CA LEU A 62 20.21 23.30 -9.48
C LEU A 62 19.05 23.97 -8.74
N ALA A 63 18.30 24.88 -9.38
CA ALA A 63 17.11 25.49 -8.79
C ALA A 63 15.92 24.52 -8.70
N PHE A 64 15.80 23.58 -9.65
CA PHE A 64 14.72 22.57 -9.66
C PHE A 64 15.06 21.29 -8.89
N TRP A 65 16.34 21.02 -8.61
CA TRP A 65 16.79 19.84 -7.86
C TRP A 65 16.16 19.70 -6.45
N PRO A 66 16.01 20.78 -5.64
CA PRO A 66 15.29 20.72 -4.36
C PRO A 66 13.82 20.35 -4.51
N PHE A 67 13.18 20.80 -5.61
CA PHE A 67 11.79 20.49 -5.91
C PHE A 67 11.63 19.02 -6.33
N PHE A 68 12.57 18.50 -7.13
CA PHE A 68 12.64 17.08 -7.47
C PHE A 68 12.88 16.20 -6.23
N TRP A 69 13.83 16.57 -5.37
CA TRP A 69 14.08 15.86 -4.11
C TRP A 69 12.84 15.90 -3.19
N TYR A 70 12.13 17.03 -3.13
CA TYR A 70 10.87 17.16 -2.40
C TYR A 70 9.81 16.19 -2.95
N TYR A 71 9.64 16.11 -4.27
CA TYR A 71 8.72 15.15 -4.90
C TYR A 71 9.10 13.69 -4.64
N CYS A 72 10.38 13.33 -4.78
CA CYS A 72 10.85 11.97 -4.49
C CYS A 72 10.65 11.61 -3.01
N LYS A 73 10.87 12.56 -2.10
CA LYS A 73 10.61 12.37 -0.66
C LYS A 73 9.11 12.22 -0.38
N TYR A 74 8.26 12.98 -1.08
CA TYR A 74 6.81 12.91 -0.95
C TYR A 74 6.26 11.55 -1.42
N ASP A 75 6.73 11.04 -2.58
CA ASP A 75 6.34 9.73 -3.11
C ASP A 75 6.72 8.59 -2.14
N LYS A 76 7.93 8.62 -1.58
CA LYS A 76 8.37 7.63 -0.58
C LYS A 76 7.48 7.65 0.66
N LYS A 77 7.13 8.85 1.16
CA LYS A 77 6.26 9.00 2.34
C LYS A 77 4.84 8.51 2.08
N ALA A 78 4.31 8.68 0.87
CA ALA A 78 2.99 8.15 0.50
C ALA A 78 2.97 6.61 0.55
N LYS A 79 3.98 5.95 -0.06
CA LYS A 79 4.13 4.48 -0.01
C LYS A 79 4.33 3.95 1.41
N GLU A 80 5.11 4.65 2.24
CA GLU A 80 5.29 4.30 3.65
C GLU A 80 3.98 4.45 4.46
N THR A 81 3.14 5.44 4.12
CA THR A 81 1.85 5.66 4.80
C THR A 81 0.84 4.58 4.42
N GLU A 82 0.75 4.20 3.14
CA GLU A 82 -0.10 3.09 2.67
C GLU A 82 0.32 1.75 3.29
N THR A 83 1.63 1.46 3.31
CA THR A 83 2.17 0.23 3.95
C THR A 83 2.03 0.24 5.47
N LYS A 84 2.04 1.41 6.12
CA LYS A 84 1.73 1.53 7.55
C LYS A 84 0.25 1.27 7.82
N GLN A 85 -0.65 1.84 7.03
CA GLN A 85 -2.09 1.67 7.19
C GLN A 85 -2.56 0.21 7.01
N MET A 86 -1.90 -0.57 6.15
CA MET A 86 -2.16 -2.03 6.03
C MET A 86 -1.67 -2.84 7.25
N ARG A 87 -0.67 -2.36 7.99
CA ARG A 87 -0.15 -3.04 9.20
C ARG A 87 -1.02 -2.81 10.44
N ASP A 88 -1.81 -1.74 10.45
CA ASP A 88 -2.64 -1.34 11.60
C ASP A 88 -4.08 -1.88 11.52
N ILE A 89 -4.39 -2.78 10.57
CA ILE A 89 -5.68 -3.48 10.56
C ILE A 89 -5.73 -4.41 11.78
N PRO A 90 -6.72 -4.28 12.69
CA PRO A 90 -6.83 -5.15 13.84
C PRO A 90 -6.94 -6.60 13.35
N LYS A 91 -5.92 -7.39 13.63
CA LYS A 91 -5.89 -8.80 13.26
C LYS A 91 -6.48 -9.60 14.40
N PHE A 92 -7.67 -10.13 14.20
CA PHE A 92 -8.27 -11.06 15.16
C PHE A 92 -7.41 -12.32 15.26
N ASP A 93 -7.12 -12.75 16.49
CA ASP A 93 -6.42 -14.01 16.71
C ASP A 93 -7.43 -15.16 16.62
N SER A 94 -7.27 -15.99 15.58
CA SER A 94 -8.12 -17.16 15.38
C SER A 94 -8.03 -18.17 16.54
N ARG A 95 -6.90 -18.23 17.25
CA ARG A 95 -6.74 -19.10 18.42
C ARG A 95 -7.54 -18.59 19.60
N GLU A 96 -7.58 -17.28 19.81
CA GLU A 96 -8.36 -16.67 20.88
C GLU A 96 -9.86 -16.91 20.66
N ILE A 97 -10.34 -16.72 19.42
CA ILE A 97 -11.72 -17.06 19.03
C ILE A 97 -12.05 -18.52 19.33
N GLY A 98 -11.17 -19.46 18.95
CA GLY A 98 -11.35 -20.88 19.20
C GLY A 98 -11.39 -21.24 20.70
N GLN A 99 -10.56 -20.59 21.52
CA GLN A 99 -10.55 -20.76 22.97
C GLN A 99 -11.81 -20.20 23.64
N ASN A 100 -12.28 -19.04 23.21
CA ASN A 100 -13.53 -18.44 23.67
C ASN A 100 -14.72 -19.35 23.31
N LEU A 101 -14.79 -19.82 22.07
CA LEU A 101 -15.81 -20.76 21.63
C LEU A 101 -15.78 -22.06 22.44
N ARG A 102 -14.59 -22.62 22.72
CA ARG A 102 -14.45 -23.81 23.57
C ARG A 102 -14.95 -23.56 24.99
N SER A 103 -14.75 -22.36 25.52
CA SER A 103 -15.20 -21.98 26.86
C SER A 103 -16.71 -21.85 26.91
N LEU A 104 -17.32 -21.22 25.90
CA LEU A 104 -18.78 -21.14 25.73
C LEU A 104 -19.41 -22.54 25.59
N MET A 105 -18.84 -23.41 24.74
CA MET A 105 -19.32 -24.79 24.62
C MET A 105 -19.31 -25.55 25.94
N LYS A 106 -18.28 -25.35 26.78
CA LYS A 106 -18.20 -25.95 28.11
C LYS A 106 -19.21 -25.36 29.09
N GLN A 107 -19.45 -24.06 29.05
CA GLN A 107 -20.44 -23.40 29.92
C GLN A 107 -21.87 -23.87 29.63
N HIS A 108 -22.16 -24.22 28.37
CA HIS A 108 -23.47 -24.71 27.93
C HIS A 108 -23.55 -26.25 27.86
N ASP A 109 -22.56 -26.98 28.38
CA ASP A 109 -22.48 -28.46 28.33
C ASP A 109 -22.73 -29.07 26.93
N MET A 110 -22.21 -28.41 25.88
CA MET A 110 -22.44 -28.78 24.49
C MET A 110 -21.28 -29.55 23.87
N THR A 111 -21.63 -30.52 23.01
CA THR A 111 -20.65 -31.23 22.19
C THR A 111 -20.49 -30.59 20.81
N VAL A 112 -19.38 -30.91 20.13
CA VAL A 112 -19.13 -30.48 18.74
C VAL A 112 -20.25 -30.94 17.80
N LYS A 113 -20.86 -32.10 18.05
CA LYS A 113 -21.95 -32.64 17.23
C LYS A 113 -23.24 -31.83 17.39
N ASP A 114 -23.50 -31.30 18.58
CA ASP A 114 -24.68 -30.47 18.83
C ASP A 114 -24.52 -29.13 18.13
N LEU A 115 -23.33 -28.52 18.26
CA LEU A 115 -23.00 -27.30 17.56
C LEU A 115 -23.06 -27.46 16.03
N GLN A 116 -22.62 -28.60 15.51
CA GLN A 116 -22.75 -28.93 14.08
C GLN A 116 -24.20 -28.90 13.61
N LYS A 117 -25.12 -29.47 14.39
CA LYS A 117 -26.55 -29.51 14.05
C LYS A 117 -27.18 -28.12 14.11
N ILE A 118 -26.85 -27.32 15.13
CA ILE A 118 -27.35 -25.96 15.30
C ILE A 118 -26.92 -25.07 14.12
N LEU A 119 -25.67 -25.21 13.69
CA LEU A 119 -25.11 -24.42 12.59
C LEU A 119 -25.45 -24.98 11.20
N GLY A 120 -26.12 -26.13 11.11
CA GLY A 120 -26.44 -26.78 9.83
C GLY A 120 -25.20 -27.19 9.02
N LEU A 121 -24.08 -27.47 9.68
CA LEU A 121 -22.83 -27.79 9.00
C LEU A 121 -22.82 -29.23 8.50
N SER A 122 -22.36 -29.42 7.26
CA SER A 122 -22.23 -30.75 6.66
C SER A 122 -21.19 -31.63 7.38
N CYS A 123 -20.12 -31.02 7.90
CA CYS A 123 -19.00 -31.73 8.51
C CYS A 123 -18.64 -31.14 9.90
N PRO A 124 -18.41 -31.96 10.94
CA PRO A 124 -17.95 -31.50 12.25
C PRO A 124 -16.50 -30.99 12.22
N GLN A 125 -15.74 -31.41 11.20
CA GLN A 125 -14.34 -31.05 11.02
C GLN A 125 -14.11 -29.53 11.00
N THR A 126 -15.05 -28.79 10.40
CA THR A 126 -15.01 -27.33 10.35
C THR A 126 -14.96 -26.72 11.75
N ILE A 127 -15.73 -27.26 12.70
CA ILE A 127 -15.73 -26.77 14.08
C ILE A 127 -14.38 -27.06 14.75
N TYR A 128 -13.78 -28.23 14.53
CA TYR A 128 -12.45 -28.53 15.08
C TYR A 128 -11.38 -27.55 14.56
N HIS A 129 -11.45 -27.15 13.30
CA HIS A 129 -10.55 -26.13 12.74
C HIS A 129 -10.73 -24.77 13.41
N TRP A 130 -11.97 -24.37 13.73
CA TRP A 130 -12.22 -23.14 14.49
C TRP A 130 -11.67 -23.24 15.92
N LEU A 131 -11.89 -24.38 16.59
CA LEU A 131 -11.41 -24.60 17.96
C LEU A 131 -9.88 -24.63 18.06
N ASN A 132 -9.19 -25.08 17.01
CA ASN A 132 -7.73 -25.11 16.95
C ASN A 132 -7.12 -23.77 16.46
N GLY A 133 -7.94 -22.87 15.93
CA GLY A 133 -7.51 -21.62 15.32
C GLY A 133 -6.91 -21.78 13.91
N ASP A 134 -7.14 -22.91 13.24
CA ASP A 134 -6.72 -23.15 11.85
C ASP A 134 -7.53 -22.32 10.86
N SER A 135 -8.78 -22.01 11.21
CA SER A 135 -9.69 -21.20 10.42
C SER A 135 -10.61 -20.36 11.31
N VAL A 136 -11.20 -19.31 10.73
CA VAL A 136 -12.17 -18.43 11.40
C VAL A 136 -13.58 -18.77 10.91
N PRO A 137 -14.61 -18.76 11.78
CA PRO A 137 -15.98 -18.93 11.34
C PRO A 137 -16.40 -17.83 10.35
N THR A 138 -17.22 -18.18 9.36
CA THR A 138 -17.80 -17.19 8.45
C THR A 138 -18.76 -16.26 9.21
N ILE A 139 -19.04 -15.09 8.64
CA ILE A 139 -19.96 -14.10 9.24
C ILE A 139 -21.31 -14.73 9.60
N ASP A 140 -21.88 -15.56 8.72
CA ASP A 140 -23.15 -16.24 8.97
C ASP A 140 -23.08 -17.17 10.19
N ASN A 141 -21.97 -17.91 10.32
CA ASN A 141 -21.74 -18.78 11.47
C ASN A 141 -21.53 -17.97 12.76
N LEU A 142 -20.82 -16.84 12.69
CA LEU A 142 -20.67 -15.95 13.85
C LEU A 142 -22.02 -15.41 14.33
N TYR A 143 -22.91 -15.03 13.41
CA TYR A 143 -24.28 -14.63 13.75
C TYR A 143 -25.09 -15.75 14.39
N ASN A 144 -25.03 -16.96 13.81
CA ASN A 144 -25.74 -18.12 14.38
C ASN A 144 -25.22 -18.49 15.78
N LEU A 145 -23.90 -18.42 15.97
CA LEU A 145 -23.26 -18.63 17.28
C LEU A 145 -23.71 -17.56 18.28
N SER A 146 -23.61 -16.28 17.90
CA SER A 146 -24.06 -15.14 18.72
C SER A 146 -25.52 -15.28 19.14
N HIS A 147 -26.40 -15.68 18.21
CA HIS A 147 -27.81 -15.88 18.50
C HIS A 147 -28.06 -17.10 19.40
N HIS A 148 -27.30 -18.19 19.21
CA HIS A 148 -27.45 -19.39 20.01
C HIS A 148 -26.97 -19.22 21.46
N PHE A 149 -25.85 -18.53 21.64
CA PHE A 149 -25.24 -18.26 22.95
C PHE A 149 -25.80 -17.00 23.63
N ASP A 150 -26.65 -16.22 22.95
CA ASP A 150 -27.17 -14.94 23.41
C ASP A 150 -26.07 -13.93 23.81
N ILE A 151 -24.98 -13.90 23.03
CA ILE A 151 -23.83 -13.01 23.25
C ILE A 151 -23.58 -12.08 22.07
N CYS A 152 -22.83 -11.02 22.30
CA CYS A 152 -22.37 -10.14 21.22
C CYS A 152 -21.30 -10.84 20.36
N ILE A 153 -21.30 -10.61 19.04
CA ILE A 153 -20.25 -11.15 18.14
C ILE A 153 -18.85 -10.71 18.61
N ASN A 154 -18.71 -9.47 19.07
CA ASN A 154 -17.46 -8.95 19.60
C ASN A 154 -16.97 -9.72 20.84
N GLU A 155 -17.88 -10.23 21.65
CA GLU A 155 -17.54 -11.05 22.81
C GLU A 155 -17.02 -12.42 22.38
N LEU A 156 -17.56 -13.00 21.31
CA LEU A 156 -17.00 -14.21 20.71
C LEU A 156 -15.62 -13.96 20.09
N LEU A 157 -15.41 -12.77 19.50
CA LEU A 157 -14.16 -12.42 18.81
C LEU A 157 -13.03 -11.99 19.75
N MET A 158 -13.33 -11.25 20.82
CA MET A 158 -12.35 -10.60 21.70
C MET A 158 -12.51 -11.01 23.18
N GLY A 159 -13.46 -11.88 23.51
CA GLY A 159 -13.75 -12.27 24.90
C GLY A 159 -14.45 -11.19 25.72
N HIS A 160 -14.74 -10.02 25.15
CA HIS A 160 -15.46 -8.94 25.82
C HIS A 160 -16.35 -8.18 24.86
N CYS A 161 -17.53 -7.75 25.33
CA CYS A 161 -18.32 -6.77 24.62
C CYS A 161 -17.80 -5.35 24.93
N PRO A 162 -17.28 -4.58 23.96
CA PRO A 162 -16.96 -3.18 24.21
C PRO A 162 -18.26 -2.44 24.54
N LYS A 163 -18.29 -1.77 25.69
CA LYS A 163 -19.41 -0.91 26.07
C LYS A 163 -19.43 0.28 25.10
N VAL A 164 -20.53 0.41 24.37
CA VAL A 164 -20.83 1.54 23.48
C VAL A 164 -21.10 2.78 24.33
#